data_AF-A0ABC8UV11-F1
#
_entry.id   AF-A0ABC8UV11-F1
#
_cell.length_a   1.000
_cell.length_b   1.000
_cell.length_c   1.000
_cell.angle_alpha   90.00
_cell.angle_beta   90.00
_cell.angle_gamma   90.00
#
_symmetry.space_group_name_H-M   'P 1'
#
loop_
_entity.id
_entity.type
_entity.pdbx_description
1 polymer ?
#
loop_
_entity_poly.entity_id
_entity_poly.type
_entity_poly.pdbx_seq_one_letter_code
_entity_poly.pdbx_strand_id
1 'polypeptide(L)'
;MKMESSLLKIPSLKILNAKLTSRTFATVRLRFRSISVSASAASSSVVTEADDPKLGPSSLGHITRPDFPILHQEVNGSKLVYLDNAATSQKPTAVLKALQTYYEAYNSNVHRGIHFLSAKATDEYELARKKVATFINAFESREIVFTKNATEAINLVAYSWGLSNLMAGDEVVLTIAEHHSAVVPWQIVAQKTGAILKFVTLADNEVPDTGKLREMLSRKTKLVVVHHVSNTLGFGFRKVEERL
;
A
#
# COMPACT_ATOMS: atom_id res chain seq x y z
N MET A 1 -33.47 34.99 6.74
CA MET A 1 -33.96 33.60 6.73
C MET A 1 -32.82 32.72 7.23
N LYS A 2 -33.01 32.02 8.35
CA LYS A 2 -31.96 31.33 9.11
C LYS A 2 -31.37 30.15 8.32
N MET A 3 -30.04 30.02 8.34
CA MET A 3 -29.33 28.78 7.97
C MET A 3 -29.46 27.79 9.13
N GLU A 4 -30.00 26.60 8.88
CA GLU A 4 -29.87 25.46 9.79
C GLU A 4 -28.78 24.53 9.28
N SER A 5 -27.71 24.41 10.08
CA SER A 5 -26.68 23.38 9.95
C SER A 5 -27.11 22.14 10.74
N SER A 6 -27.43 21.06 10.03
CA SER A 6 -27.66 19.76 10.63
C SER A 6 -26.32 19.10 10.98
N LEU A 7 -25.79 19.45 12.15
CA LEU A 7 -24.66 18.76 12.79
C LEU A 7 -25.12 17.41 13.35
N LEU A 8 -24.62 16.32 12.79
CA LEU A 8 -24.76 14.97 13.33
C LEU A 8 -24.05 14.88 14.69
N LYS A 9 -24.81 14.69 15.79
CA LYS A 9 -24.28 14.50 17.15
C LYS A 9 -23.81 13.04 17.32
N ILE A 10 -22.52 12.84 17.57
CA ILE A 10 -21.96 11.56 18.02
C ILE A 10 -21.91 11.56 19.56
N PRO A 11 -22.42 10.53 20.27
CA PRO A 11 -22.40 10.50 21.73
C PRO A 11 -21.00 10.21 22.31
N SER A 12 -20.70 10.87 23.43
CA SER A 12 -19.43 10.83 24.15
C SER A 12 -19.18 9.50 24.86
N LEU A 13 -18.00 8.91 24.64
CA LEU A 13 -17.53 7.75 25.42
C LEU A 13 -17.15 8.20 26.84
N LYS A 14 -17.83 7.62 27.85
CA LYS A 14 -17.44 7.74 29.26
C LYS A 14 -16.20 6.89 29.53
N ILE A 15 -15.11 7.55 29.90
CA ILE A 15 -13.89 6.91 30.41
C ILE A 15 -14.19 6.39 31.82
N LEU A 16 -14.03 5.08 32.04
CA LEU A 16 -14.17 4.45 33.34
C LEU A 16 -12.88 4.65 34.15
N ASN A 17 -12.94 5.48 35.19
CA ASN A 17 -11.88 5.65 36.19
C ASN A 17 -11.75 4.38 37.06
N ALA A 18 -10.68 3.62 36.89
CA ALA A 18 -10.28 2.59 37.85
C ALA A 18 -9.43 3.22 38.97
N LYS A 19 -9.94 3.15 40.20
CA LYS A 19 -9.30 3.66 41.42
C LYS A 19 -7.96 2.97 41.68
N LEU A 20 -6.90 3.77 41.85
CA LEU A 20 -5.65 3.35 42.47
C LEU A 20 -5.88 3.17 43.98
N THR A 21 -5.65 1.98 44.51
CA THR A 21 -5.45 1.77 45.95
C THR A 21 -4.11 1.07 46.18
N SER A 22 -3.23 1.80 46.85
CA SER A 22 -1.99 1.38 47.49
C SER A 22 -2.20 0.13 48.35
N ARG A 23 -1.30 -0.85 48.25
CA ARG A 23 -0.61 -1.46 49.42
C ARG A 23 0.43 -2.53 49.05
N THR A 24 1.61 -2.34 49.66
CA THR A 24 2.60 -3.33 50.13
C THR A 24 3.56 -3.98 49.13
N PHE A 25 4.84 -3.59 49.25
CA PHE A 25 5.99 -4.32 48.73
C PHE A 25 6.18 -5.62 49.53
N ALA A 26 6.09 -6.76 48.84
CA ALA A 26 6.58 -8.05 49.34
C ALA A 26 7.67 -8.55 48.39
N THR A 27 8.89 -8.65 48.90
CA THR A 27 10.06 -9.18 48.20
C THR A 27 9.89 -10.69 48.01
N VAL A 28 9.56 -11.13 46.80
CA VAL A 28 9.53 -12.55 46.44
C VAL A 28 10.90 -12.94 45.87
N ARG A 29 11.70 -13.67 46.68
CA ARG A 29 12.88 -14.42 46.20
C ARG A 29 12.38 -15.70 45.52
N LEU A 30 12.51 -15.78 44.20
CA LEU A 30 12.36 -17.03 43.44
C LEU A 30 13.74 -17.57 43.06
N ARG A 31 14.00 -18.82 43.45
CA ARG A 31 15.26 -19.55 43.21
C ARG A 31 14.94 -20.84 42.44
N PHE A 32 15.72 -21.06 41.37
CA PHE A 32 15.87 -22.27 40.52
C PHE A 32 14.66 -22.64 39.64
N ARG A 33 14.82 -23.11 38.40
CA ARG A 33 15.80 -24.05 37.80
C ARG A 33 16.18 -23.66 36.38
N SER A 34 17.40 -24.03 35.98
CA SER A 34 17.82 -24.11 34.58
C SER A 34 16.93 -25.08 33.80
N ILE A 35 16.35 -24.61 32.71
CA ILE A 35 15.68 -25.44 31.71
C ILE A 35 16.74 -25.77 30.65
N SER A 36 17.11 -27.04 30.56
CA SER A 36 17.87 -27.55 29.42
C SER A 36 16.90 -27.77 28.27
N VAL A 37 17.14 -27.12 27.12
CA VAL A 37 16.37 -27.34 25.90
C VAL A 37 17.14 -28.36 25.07
N SER A 38 16.59 -29.57 24.98
CA SER A 38 17.08 -30.61 24.08
C SER A 38 16.71 -30.21 22.65
N ALA A 39 17.70 -30.00 21.78
CA ALA A 39 17.46 -29.80 20.36
C ALA A 39 17.02 -31.13 19.73
N SER A 40 15.70 -31.29 19.56
CA SER A 40 15.14 -32.32 18.69
C SER A 40 15.35 -31.88 17.24
N ALA A 41 16.26 -32.54 16.54
CA ALA A 41 16.39 -32.41 15.09
C ALA A 41 15.09 -32.91 14.43
N ALA A 42 14.17 -32.01 14.12
CA ALA A 42 13.08 -32.30 13.20
C ALA A 42 13.69 -32.45 11.81
N SER A 43 13.84 -33.68 11.35
CA SER A 43 14.12 -33.99 9.96
C SER A 43 13.01 -33.38 9.11
N SER A 44 13.31 -32.30 8.39
CA SER A 44 12.45 -31.83 7.32
C SER A 44 12.50 -32.88 6.21
N SER A 45 11.59 -33.86 6.26
CA SER A 45 11.23 -34.60 5.07
C SER A 45 10.64 -33.58 4.11
N VAL A 46 11.48 -33.10 3.19
CA VAL A 46 11.04 -32.45 1.96
C VAL A 46 10.14 -33.49 1.30
N VAL A 47 8.83 -33.33 1.48
CA VAL A 47 7.88 -34.01 0.62
C VAL A 47 8.10 -33.36 -0.73
N THR A 48 8.98 -33.97 -1.52
CA THR A 48 8.97 -33.78 -2.96
C THR A 48 7.60 -34.28 -3.38
N GLU A 49 6.62 -33.37 -3.52
CA GLU A 49 5.48 -33.59 -4.40
C GLU A 49 6.08 -33.73 -5.81
N ALA A 50 6.59 -34.94 -6.07
CA ALA A 50 6.95 -35.39 -7.38
C ALA A 50 5.66 -35.38 -8.20
N ASP A 51 5.70 -34.62 -9.29
CA ASP A 51 4.80 -34.61 -10.44
C ASP A 51 3.63 -35.59 -10.32
N ASP A 52 2.46 -35.10 -9.89
CA ASP A 52 1.20 -35.78 -10.19
C ASP A 52 1.05 -35.75 -11.72
N PRO A 53 1.12 -36.89 -12.42
CA PRO A 53 1.09 -36.95 -13.88
C PRO A 53 -0.23 -36.46 -14.49
N LYS A 54 -1.23 -36.08 -13.68
CA LYS A 54 -2.49 -35.45 -14.11
C LYS A 54 -2.42 -33.93 -14.22
N LEU A 55 -1.46 -33.28 -13.58
CA LEU A 55 -1.24 -31.84 -13.71
C LEU A 55 -0.19 -31.64 -14.80
N GLY A 56 -0.55 -30.88 -15.84
CA GLY A 56 0.38 -30.50 -16.92
C GLY A 56 1.63 -29.77 -16.39
N PRO A 57 2.48 -29.22 -17.28
CA PRO A 57 3.74 -28.60 -16.85
C PRO A 57 3.51 -27.57 -15.73
N SER A 58 4.38 -27.60 -14.71
CA SER A 58 4.28 -26.75 -13.53
C SER A 58 4.07 -25.29 -13.91
N SER A 59 2.92 -24.73 -13.53
CA SER A 59 2.62 -23.32 -13.79
C SER A 59 3.53 -22.41 -12.96
N LEU A 60 3.63 -21.13 -13.34
CA LEU A 60 4.39 -20.13 -12.57
C LEU A 60 3.96 -20.10 -11.09
N GLY A 61 2.67 -20.28 -10.81
CA GLY A 61 2.16 -20.35 -9.44
C GLY A 61 2.72 -21.55 -8.68
N HIS A 62 2.80 -22.73 -9.29
CA HIS A 62 3.38 -23.92 -8.66
C HIS A 62 4.88 -23.73 -8.38
N ILE A 63 5.62 -23.16 -9.34
CA ILE A 63 7.06 -22.95 -9.22
C ILE A 63 7.41 -21.93 -8.12
N THR A 64 6.59 -20.89 -7.94
CA THR A 64 6.86 -19.79 -7.00
C THR A 64 6.22 -19.97 -5.63
N ARG A 65 5.20 -20.82 -5.48
CA ARG A 65 4.51 -21.06 -4.20
C ARG A 65 5.46 -21.43 -3.03
N PRO A 66 6.53 -22.23 -3.22
CA PRO A 66 7.49 -22.52 -2.15
C PRO A 66 8.17 -21.27 -1.57
N ASP A 67 8.29 -20.19 -2.33
CA ASP A 67 8.94 -18.95 -1.87
C ASP A 67 8.12 -18.18 -0.84
N PHE A 68 6.83 -18.51 -0.66
CA PHE A 68 5.89 -17.82 0.24
C PHE A 68 5.51 -18.73 1.43
N PRO A 69 6.26 -18.71 2.54
CA PRO A 69 6.05 -19.61 3.67
C PRO A 69 4.62 -19.55 4.23
N ILE A 70 4.01 -18.37 4.21
CA ILE A 70 2.65 -18.14 4.73
C ILE A 70 1.56 -18.94 3.99
N LEU A 71 1.81 -19.41 2.77
CA LEU A 71 0.83 -20.20 2.02
C LEU A 71 0.80 -21.68 2.45
N HIS A 72 1.76 -22.13 3.25
CA HIS A 72 1.92 -23.52 3.68
C HIS A 72 1.43 -23.72 5.11
N GLN A 73 0.18 -23.33 5.36
CA GLN A 73 -0.48 -23.48 6.65
C GLN A 73 -1.95 -23.88 6.48
N GLU A 74 -2.56 -24.30 7.58
CA GLU A 74 -3.99 -24.58 7.66
C GLU A 74 -4.71 -23.48 8.43
N VAL A 75 -5.91 -23.13 7.97
CA VAL A 75 -6.82 -22.21 8.65
C VAL A 75 -8.15 -22.94 8.78
N ASN A 76 -8.69 -23.03 10.00
CA ASN A 76 -9.94 -23.75 10.30
C ASN A 76 -9.92 -25.22 9.83
N GLY A 77 -8.78 -25.90 9.97
CA GLY A 77 -8.61 -27.31 9.58
C GLY A 77 -8.58 -27.57 8.07
N SER A 78 -8.37 -26.54 7.25
CA SER A 78 -8.26 -26.65 5.79
C SER A 78 -7.00 -25.94 5.30
N LYS A 79 -6.39 -26.46 4.22
CA LYS A 79 -5.24 -25.80 3.55
C LYS A 79 -5.62 -24.38 3.14
N LEU A 80 -4.75 -23.41 3.42
CA LEU A 80 -4.99 -22.01 3.08
C LEU A 80 -5.05 -21.79 1.55
N VAL A 81 -6.17 -21.24 1.09
CA VAL A 81 -6.36 -20.68 -0.25
C VAL A 81 -6.57 -19.17 -0.11
N TYR A 82 -5.53 -18.39 -0.39
CA TYR A 82 -5.55 -16.93 -0.22
C TYR A 82 -5.90 -16.22 -1.53
N LEU A 83 -7.11 -15.64 -1.60
CA LEU A 83 -7.64 -14.95 -2.78
C LEU A 83 -7.92 -13.45 -2.50
N ASP A 84 -7.08 -12.82 -1.67
CA ASP A 84 -7.24 -11.41 -1.25
C ASP A 84 -5.97 -10.58 -1.51
N ASN A 85 -5.27 -10.85 -2.61
CA ASN A 85 -4.02 -10.14 -2.95
C ASN A 85 -4.25 -8.66 -3.34
N ALA A 86 -5.47 -8.28 -3.72
CA ALA A 86 -5.82 -6.89 -4.04
C ALA A 86 -5.83 -5.98 -2.79
N ALA A 87 -6.12 -6.54 -1.60
CA ALA A 87 -5.98 -5.82 -0.33
C ALA A 87 -4.51 -5.72 0.10
N THR A 88 -3.78 -6.85 0.11
CA THR A 88 -2.33 -6.89 0.28
C THR A 88 -1.76 -8.23 -0.22
N SER A 89 -0.56 -8.18 -0.80
CA SER A 89 0.14 -9.38 -1.28
C SER A 89 0.88 -10.11 -0.16
N GLN A 90 1.13 -11.41 -0.35
CA GLN A 90 2.11 -12.13 0.48
C GLN A 90 3.54 -11.82 0.05
N LYS A 91 4.51 -12.07 0.94
CA LYS A 91 5.91 -11.67 0.72
C LYS A 91 6.78 -12.91 0.52
N PRO A 92 7.63 -12.97 -0.52
CA PRO A 92 8.52 -14.09 -0.71
C PRO A 92 9.68 -14.03 0.30
N THR A 93 10.28 -15.18 0.58
CA THR A 93 11.38 -15.34 1.54
C THR A 93 12.57 -14.41 1.25
N ALA A 94 12.86 -14.13 -0.02
CA ALA A 94 13.91 -13.20 -0.41
C ALA A 94 13.70 -11.78 0.14
N VAL A 95 12.46 -11.29 0.14
CA VAL A 95 12.11 -9.96 0.69
C VAL A 95 12.26 -9.95 2.21
N LEU A 96 11.80 -11.02 2.88
CA LEU A 96 11.93 -11.16 4.34
C LEU A 96 13.39 -11.19 4.78
N LYS A 97 14.23 -11.97 4.08
CA LYS A 97 15.68 -12.06 4.35
C LYS A 97 16.41 -10.75 4.11
N ALA A 98 16.04 -9.98 3.09
CA ALA A 98 16.63 -8.67 2.85
C ALA A 98 16.38 -7.70 4.02
N LEU A 99 15.14 -7.69 4.55
CA LEU A 99 14.78 -6.88 5.70
C LEU A 99 15.52 -7.33 6.97
N GLN A 100 15.59 -8.64 7.22
CA GLN A 100 16.33 -9.20 8.36
C GLN A 100 17.82 -8.83 8.26
N THR A 101 18.43 -9.01 7.09
CA THR A 101 19.85 -8.70 6.86
C THR A 101 20.15 -7.21 7.10
N TYR A 102 19.27 -6.30 6.69
CA TYR A 102 19.40 -4.88 7.03
C TYR A 102 19.49 -4.66 8.54
N TYR A 103 18.53 -5.18 9.30
CA TYR A 103 18.48 -4.97 10.75
C TYR A 103 19.62 -5.65 11.51
N GLU A 104 20.03 -6.86 11.09
CA GLU A 104 21.06 -7.62 11.77
C GLU A 104 22.49 -7.16 11.42
N ALA A 105 22.72 -6.64 10.21
CA ALA A 105 24.09 -6.42 9.73
C ALA A 105 24.47 -4.94 9.51
N TYR A 106 23.55 -4.05 9.12
CA TYR A 106 23.94 -2.69 8.72
C TYR A 106 22.91 -1.58 8.98
N ASN A 107 21.92 -1.79 9.84
CA ASN A 107 20.98 -0.75 10.22
C ASN A 107 21.69 0.45 10.85
N SER A 108 21.47 1.62 10.24
CA SER A 108 21.86 2.92 10.77
C SER A 108 21.07 4.01 10.07
N ASN A 109 21.11 5.23 10.62
CA ASN A 109 20.49 6.38 9.99
C ASN A 109 21.25 6.76 8.71
N VAL A 110 20.52 7.21 7.69
CA VAL A 110 21.06 7.48 6.34
C VAL A 110 21.53 8.93 6.16
N HIS A 111 22.29 9.18 5.09
CA HIS A 111 22.76 10.47 4.55
C HIS A 111 23.74 11.31 5.38
N ARG A 112 23.71 11.25 6.72
CA ARG A 112 24.51 12.17 7.57
C ARG A 112 25.51 11.47 8.49
N GLY A 113 25.73 10.17 8.35
CA GLY A 113 26.74 9.44 9.12
C GLY A 113 28.02 9.22 8.33
N ILE A 114 29.15 9.36 9.01
CA ILE A 114 30.50 9.18 8.45
C ILE A 114 30.97 7.72 8.64
N HIS A 115 30.39 7.00 9.59
CA HIS A 115 30.81 5.64 9.94
C HIS A 115 30.28 4.60 8.95
N PHE A 116 30.99 3.45 8.89
CA PHE A 116 30.75 2.37 7.93
C PHE A 116 29.28 1.97 7.78
N LEU A 117 28.57 1.69 8.88
CA LEU A 117 27.17 1.24 8.81
C LEU A 117 26.23 2.30 8.20
N SER A 118 26.46 3.59 8.47
CA SER A 118 25.62 4.66 7.90
C SER A 118 25.88 4.85 6.41
N ALA A 119 27.14 4.76 5.98
CA ALA A 119 27.48 4.76 4.56
C ALA A 119 26.79 3.60 3.83
N LYS A 120 26.95 2.36 4.34
CA LYS A 120 26.31 1.18 3.76
C LYS A 120 24.78 1.26 3.75
N ALA A 121 24.15 1.73 4.83
CA ALA A 121 22.70 1.93 4.86
C ALA A 121 22.23 2.96 3.82
N THR A 122 23.00 4.04 3.62
CA THR A 122 22.70 5.07 2.63
C THR A 122 22.83 4.53 1.21
N ASP A 123 23.90 3.80 0.92
CA ASP A 123 24.14 3.21 -0.39
C ASP A 123 23.03 2.24 -0.78
N GLU A 124 22.62 1.34 0.11
CA GLU A 124 21.55 0.37 -0.14
C GLU A 124 20.17 1.05 -0.26
N TYR A 125 19.92 2.10 0.51
CA TYR A 125 18.67 2.88 0.44
C TYR A 125 18.54 3.63 -0.90
N GLU A 126 19.61 4.30 -1.35
CA GLU A 126 19.61 4.97 -2.66
C GLU A 126 19.67 3.98 -3.83
N LEU A 127 20.27 2.81 -3.64
CA LEU A 127 20.18 1.71 -4.60
C LEU A 127 18.74 1.19 -4.73
N ALA A 128 17.99 1.09 -3.63
CA ALA A 128 16.57 0.75 -3.68
C ALA A 128 15.77 1.79 -4.48
N ARG A 129 16.08 3.09 -4.33
CA ARG A 129 15.48 4.16 -5.14
C ARG A 129 15.75 3.96 -6.64
N LYS A 130 17.00 3.66 -7.00
CA LYS A 130 17.39 3.36 -8.40
C LYS A 130 16.64 2.15 -8.96
N LYS A 131 16.50 1.07 -8.16
CA LYS A 131 15.74 -0.13 -8.57
C LYS A 131 14.28 0.20 -8.85
N VAL A 132 13.63 1.03 -8.03
CA VAL A 132 12.25 1.50 -8.28
C VAL A 132 12.18 2.35 -9.54
N ALA A 133 13.12 3.27 -9.74
CA ALA A 133 13.18 4.10 -10.94
C ALA A 133 13.27 3.24 -12.22
N THR A 134 14.15 2.25 -12.23
CA THR A 134 14.26 1.28 -13.34
C THR A 134 12.99 0.46 -13.51
N PHE A 135 12.37 0.01 -12.41
CA PHE A 135 11.16 -0.82 -12.46
C PHE A 135 9.98 -0.12 -13.17
N ILE A 136 9.84 1.19 -13.02
CA ILE A 136 8.80 1.98 -13.69
C ILE A 136 9.33 2.75 -14.91
N ASN A 137 10.58 2.51 -15.31
CA ASN A 137 11.25 3.22 -16.41
C ASN A 137 11.21 4.76 -16.26
N ALA A 138 11.43 5.26 -15.04
CA ALA A 138 11.63 6.69 -14.79
C ALA A 138 12.93 7.18 -15.43
N PHE A 139 12.97 8.45 -15.83
CA PHE A 139 14.15 9.02 -16.49
C PHE A 139 15.32 9.11 -15.51
N GLU A 140 15.04 9.46 -14.25
CA GLU A 140 16.05 9.59 -13.22
C GLU A 140 15.57 9.17 -11.83
N SER A 141 16.49 8.64 -11.01
CA SER A 141 16.12 8.18 -9.66
C SER A 141 15.60 9.27 -8.72
N ARG A 142 15.94 10.54 -8.98
CA ARG A 142 15.45 11.67 -8.15
C ARG A 142 13.98 12.01 -8.38
N GLU A 143 13.34 11.46 -9.42
CA GLU A 143 11.89 11.54 -9.61
C GLU A 143 11.13 10.63 -8.63
N ILE A 144 11.82 9.71 -7.95
CA ILE A 144 11.20 8.78 -7.00
C ILE A 144 11.23 9.35 -5.59
N VAL A 145 10.05 9.65 -5.05
CA VAL A 145 9.85 10.04 -3.65
C VAL A 145 9.27 8.86 -2.87
N PHE A 146 10.00 8.38 -1.87
CA PHE A 146 9.48 7.36 -0.97
C PHE A 146 8.46 7.96 0.00
N THR A 147 7.29 7.32 0.08
CA THR A 147 6.21 7.61 1.02
C THR A 147 5.75 6.30 1.68
N LYS A 148 4.93 6.38 2.72
CA LYS A 148 4.39 5.22 3.44
C LYS A 148 3.51 4.35 2.55
N ASN A 149 2.72 4.96 1.68
CA ASN A 149 1.81 4.29 0.74
C ASN A 149 1.33 5.26 -0.36
N ALA A 150 0.60 4.72 -1.35
CA ALA A 150 0.04 5.52 -2.43
C ALA A 150 -0.92 6.64 -1.94
N THR A 151 -1.66 6.42 -0.85
CA THR A 151 -2.52 7.45 -0.26
C THR A 151 -1.71 8.67 0.17
N GLU A 152 -0.57 8.48 0.83
CA GLU A 152 0.31 9.58 1.21
C GLU A 152 0.95 10.24 -0.02
N ALA A 153 1.37 9.47 -1.02
CA ALA A 153 1.90 10.02 -2.27
C ALA A 153 0.88 10.93 -2.99
N ILE A 154 -0.39 10.53 -3.07
CA ILE A 154 -1.45 11.37 -3.65
C ILE A 154 -1.67 12.63 -2.81
N ASN A 155 -1.65 12.52 -1.47
CA ASN A 155 -1.76 13.68 -0.60
C ASN A 155 -0.58 14.63 -0.76
N LEU A 156 0.64 14.14 -0.94
CA LEU A 156 1.81 14.97 -1.21
C LEU A 156 1.59 15.82 -2.47
N VAL A 157 1.07 15.23 -3.55
CA VAL A 157 0.74 15.98 -4.77
C VAL A 157 -0.41 16.96 -4.52
N ALA A 158 -1.49 16.53 -3.86
CA ALA A 158 -2.66 17.37 -3.59
C ALA A 158 -2.30 18.61 -2.74
N TYR A 159 -1.52 18.43 -1.68
CA TYR A 159 -1.14 19.51 -0.77
C TYR A 159 -0.01 20.38 -1.32
N SER A 160 1.02 19.79 -1.95
CA SER A 160 2.16 20.56 -2.46
C SER A 160 1.87 21.21 -3.80
N TRP A 161 1.33 20.46 -4.76
CA TRP A 161 1.06 20.96 -6.11
C TRP A 161 -0.37 21.52 -6.19
N GLY A 162 -1.37 20.78 -5.70
CA GLY A 162 -2.77 21.18 -5.84
C GLY A 162 -3.10 22.52 -5.19
N LEU A 163 -2.71 22.73 -3.92
CA LEU A 163 -2.98 23.99 -3.22
C LEU A 163 -2.20 25.19 -3.78
N SER A 164 -1.09 24.96 -4.48
CA SER A 164 -0.26 26.02 -5.05
C SER A 164 -0.61 26.37 -6.50
N ASN A 165 -1.32 25.50 -7.22
CA ASN A 165 -1.57 25.67 -8.66
C ASN A 165 -3.05 25.76 -9.04
N LEU A 166 -3.97 25.27 -8.20
CA LEU A 166 -5.40 25.31 -8.50
C LEU A 166 -6.04 26.58 -7.94
N MET A 167 -6.85 27.22 -8.77
CA MET A 167 -7.62 28.41 -8.42
C MET A 167 -9.14 28.17 -8.56
N ALA A 168 -9.92 29.15 -8.10
CA ALA A 168 -11.38 29.08 -8.21
C ALA A 168 -11.82 28.94 -9.67
N GLY A 169 -12.63 27.91 -9.94
CA GLY A 169 -13.14 27.60 -11.28
C GLY A 169 -12.20 26.77 -12.17
N ASP A 170 -10.99 26.43 -11.72
CA ASP A 170 -10.18 25.39 -12.37
C ASP A 170 -10.83 24.02 -12.17
N GLU A 171 -10.57 23.10 -13.10
CA GLU A 171 -11.22 21.79 -13.15
C GLU A 171 -10.22 20.66 -12.88
N VAL A 172 -10.61 19.74 -11.99
CA VAL A 172 -9.96 18.44 -11.77
C VAL A 172 -10.92 17.35 -12.22
N VAL A 173 -10.50 16.52 -13.16
CA VAL A 173 -11.34 15.45 -13.73
C VAL A 173 -10.94 14.10 -13.11
N LEU A 174 -11.92 13.35 -12.63
CA LEU A 174 -11.79 12.01 -12.04
C LEU A 174 -12.78 11.06 -12.70
N THR A 175 -12.72 9.76 -12.37
CA THR A 175 -13.80 8.81 -12.67
C THR A 175 -14.66 8.51 -11.45
N ILE A 176 -15.86 7.96 -11.66
CA ILE A 176 -16.67 7.43 -10.55
C ILE A 176 -16.11 6.12 -9.95
N ALA A 177 -15.12 5.50 -10.59
CA ALA A 177 -14.51 4.24 -10.17
C ALA A 177 -13.17 4.44 -9.41
N GLU A 178 -12.86 5.67 -9.02
CA GLU A 178 -11.64 5.97 -8.27
C GLU A 178 -11.68 5.41 -6.85
N HIS A 179 -10.54 4.87 -6.41
CA HIS A 179 -10.35 4.51 -5.00
C HIS A 179 -10.48 5.76 -4.12
N HIS A 180 -11.00 5.62 -2.90
CA HIS A 180 -11.22 6.76 -1.99
C HIS A 180 -9.96 7.61 -1.76
N SER A 181 -8.78 6.99 -1.69
CA SER A 181 -7.48 7.68 -1.58
C SER A 181 -7.19 8.64 -2.75
N ALA A 182 -7.77 8.38 -3.92
CA ALA A 182 -7.64 9.21 -5.11
C ALA A 182 -8.77 10.23 -5.27
N VAL A 183 -9.80 10.23 -4.40
CA VAL A 183 -10.92 11.20 -4.45
C VAL A 183 -10.84 12.22 -3.32
N VAL A 184 -10.71 11.74 -2.07
CA VAL A 184 -10.81 12.58 -0.87
C VAL A 184 -9.79 13.74 -0.85
N PRO A 185 -8.51 13.56 -1.23
CA PRO A 185 -7.56 14.67 -1.24
C PRO A 185 -8.01 15.81 -2.17
N TRP A 186 -8.58 15.49 -3.34
CA TRP A 186 -9.03 16.49 -4.30
C TRP A 186 -10.33 17.16 -3.89
N GLN A 187 -11.20 16.48 -3.13
CA GLN A 187 -12.35 17.13 -2.48
C GLN A 187 -11.89 18.21 -1.49
N ILE A 188 -10.88 17.90 -0.65
CA ILE A 188 -10.32 18.85 0.31
C ILE A 188 -9.64 20.03 -0.42
N VAL A 189 -8.89 19.75 -1.48
CA VAL A 189 -8.25 20.80 -2.29
C VAL A 189 -9.31 21.69 -2.95
N ALA A 190 -10.32 21.12 -3.58
CA ALA A 190 -11.43 21.85 -4.19
C ALA A 190 -12.15 22.76 -3.18
N GLN A 191 -12.41 22.28 -1.95
CA GLN A 191 -13.00 23.08 -0.88
C GLN A 191 -12.12 24.28 -0.47
N LYS A 192 -10.79 24.14 -0.55
CA LYS A 192 -9.83 25.19 -0.18
C LYS A 192 -9.58 26.20 -1.29
N THR A 193 -9.58 25.76 -2.55
CA THR A 193 -9.19 26.59 -3.70
C THR A 193 -10.37 27.11 -4.51
N GLY A 194 -11.55 26.50 -4.37
CA GLY A 194 -12.71 26.74 -5.23
C GLY A 194 -12.62 26.02 -6.59
N ALA A 195 -11.68 25.09 -6.75
CA ALA A 195 -11.63 24.23 -7.93
C ALA A 195 -12.87 23.32 -8.00
N ILE A 196 -13.24 22.90 -9.21
CA ILE A 196 -14.42 22.11 -9.52
C ILE A 196 -13.99 20.68 -9.83
N LEU A 197 -14.59 19.71 -9.15
CA LEU A 197 -14.41 18.29 -9.48
C LEU A 197 -15.43 17.86 -10.52
N LYS A 198 -14.95 17.22 -11.60
CA LYS A 198 -15.79 16.59 -12.62
C LYS A 198 -15.57 15.09 -12.60
N PHE A 199 -16.65 14.32 -12.70
CA PHE A 199 -16.60 12.86 -12.63
C PHE A 199 -17.08 12.24 -13.94
N VAL A 200 -16.19 11.49 -14.59
CA VAL A 200 -16.48 10.66 -15.74
C VAL A 200 -17.24 9.43 -15.29
N THR A 201 -18.42 9.22 -15.87
CA THR A 201 -19.25 8.04 -15.63
C THR A 201 -18.71 6.82 -16.37
N LEU A 202 -19.22 5.64 -16.02
CA LEU A 202 -18.96 4.44 -16.79
C LEU A 202 -19.79 4.43 -18.08
N ALA A 203 -19.32 3.69 -19.08
CA ALA A 203 -20.08 3.28 -20.25
C ALA A 203 -20.87 1.99 -19.94
N ASP A 204 -21.65 1.50 -20.92
CA ASP A 204 -22.51 0.31 -20.75
C ASP A 204 -21.74 -0.98 -20.43
N ASN A 205 -20.46 -1.03 -20.77
CA ASN A 205 -19.56 -2.14 -20.45
C ASN A 205 -18.86 -2.00 -19.09
N GLU A 206 -19.33 -1.06 -18.25
CA GLU A 206 -18.82 -0.78 -16.90
C GLU A 206 -17.34 -0.32 -16.87
N VAL A 207 -16.82 0.21 -17.99
CA VAL A 207 -15.48 0.83 -18.06
C VAL A 207 -15.64 2.36 -18.11
N PRO A 208 -14.69 3.16 -17.56
CA PRO A 208 -14.72 4.60 -17.71
C PRO A 208 -14.87 5.05 -19.16
N ASP A 209 -15.86 5.92 -19.41
CA ASP A 209 -16.17 6.39 -20.75
C ASP A 209 -15.10 7.41 -21.22
N THR A 210 -14.19 6.95 -22.07
CA THR A 210 -13.10 7.77 -22.60
C THR A 210 -13.59 8.88 -23.54
N GLY A 211 -14.75 8.70 -24.18
CA GLY A 211 -15.38 9.72 -25.02
C GLY A 211 -15.85 10.88 -24.14
N LYS A 212 -16.60 10.58 -23.07
CA LYS A 212 -16.99 11.58 -22.07
C LYS A 212 -15.79 12.22 -21.37
N LEU A 213 -14.74 11.46 -21.07
CA LEU A 213 -13.50 12.03 -20.54
C LEU A 213 -12.96 13.11 -21.49
N ARG A 214 -12.83 12.80 -22.78
CA ARG A 214 -12.35 13.74 -23.80
C ARG A 214 -13.23 14.99 -23.91
N GLU A 215 -14.55 14.82 -23.88
CA GLU A 215 -15.52 15.93 -23.91
C GLU A 215 -15.46 16.83 -22.67
N MET A 216 -15.14 16.25 -21.50
CA MET A 216 -15.01 17.01 -20.26
C MET A 216 -13.74 17.87 -20.18
N LEU A 217 -12.71 17.56 -20.99
CA LEU A 217 -11.47 18.32 -21.02
C LEU A 217 -11.71 19.71 -21.62
N SER A 218 -11.28 20.73 -20.90
CA SER A 218 -11.41 22.12 -21.30
C SER A 218 -10.13 22.90 -21.00
N ARG A 219 -10.08 24.18 -21.40
CA ARG A 219 -8.97 25.08 -21.01
C ARG A 219 -8.86 25.31 -19.51
N LYS A 220 -9.93 25.01 -18.75
CA LYS A 220 -9.96 25.08 -17.29
C LYS A 220 -9.45 23.81 -16.63
N THR A 221 -9.32 22.71 -17.36
CA THR A 221 -8.79 21.46 -16.81
C THR A 221 -7.30 21.61 -16.50
N LYS A 222 -6.94 21.42 -15.23
CA LYS A 222 -5.55 21.51 -14.74
C LYS A 222 -4.98 20.16 -14.34
N LEU A 223 -5.85 19.21 -14.00
CA LEU A 223 -5.44 17.89 -13.57
C LEU A 223 -6.47 16.83 -13.96
N VAL A 224 -5.98 15.67 -14.35
CA VAL A 224 -6.76 14.44 -14.56
C VAL A 224 -6.23 13.40 -13.59
N VAL A 225 -7.10 12.84 -12.75
CA VAL A 225 -6.75 11.85 -11.72
C VAL A 225 -7.51 10.57 -12.03
N VAL A 226 -6.79 9.55 -12.48
CA VAL A 226 -7.37 8.29 -12.92
C VAL A 226 -6.55 7.11 -12.44
N HIS A 227 -7.21 6.01 -12.14
CA HIS A 227 -6.57 4.72 -11.90
C HIS A 227 -5.94 4.16 -13.18
N HIS A 228 -4.83 3.42 -13.03
CA HIS A 228 -4.30 2.63 -14.14
C HIS A 228 -5.15 1.37 -14.34
N VAL A 229 -5.47 0.67 -13.25
CA VAL A 229 -6.37 -0.50 -13.20
C VAL A 229 -7.28 -0.34 -11.98
N SER A 230 -8.59 -0.55 -12.16
CA SER A 230 -9.54 -0.47 -11.06
C SER A 230 -9.36 -1.66 -10.12
N ASN A 231 -9.27 -1.41 -8.82
CA ASN A 231 -9.20 -2.45 -7.79
C ASN A 231 -10.52 -3.20 -7.60
N THR A 232 -11.62 -2.69 -8.16
CA THR A 232 -12.96 -3.29 -8.08
C THR A 232 -13.35 -3.93 -9.40
N LEU A 233 -13.23 -3.20 -10.51
CA LEU A 233 -13.69 -3.64 -11.83
C LEU A 233 -12.66 -4.55 -12.53
N GLY A 234 -11.39 -4.49 -12.15
CA GLY A 234 -10.32 -5.29 -12.76
C GLY A 234 -9.90 -4.85 -14.17
N PHE A 235 -10.58 -3.87 -14.77
CA PHE A 235 -10.23 -3.28 -16.05
C PHE A 235 -9.43 -1.99 -15.87
N GLY A 236 -8.56 -1.69 -16.84
CA GLY A 236 -7.83 -0.43 -16.91
C GLY A 236 -8.43 0.54 -17.93
N PHE A 237 -7.94 1.77 -17.91
CA PHE A 237 -8.21 2.77 -18.96
C PHE A 237 -7.63 2.26 -20.28
N ARG A 238 -8.44 1.62 -21.12
CA ARG A 238 -8.02 1.30 -22.48
C ARG A 238 -8.05 2.58 -23.31
N LYS A 239 -6.99 2.85 -24.07
CA LYS A 239 -7.11 3.70 -25.25
C LYS A 239 -8.18 3.08 -26.14
N VAL A 240 -9.16 3.87 -26.55
CA VAL A 240 -9.89 3.56 -27.78
C VAL A 240 -8.83 3.62 -28.87
N GLU A 241 -8.44 2.46 -29.38
CA GLU A 241 -7.74 2.41 -30.67
C GLU A 241 -8.67 3.08 -31.67
N GLU A 242 -8.29 4.28 -32.12
CA GLU A 242 -8.83 4.83 -33.36
C GLU A 242 -8.49 3.79 -34.44
N ARG A 243 -9.49 2.98 -34.82
CA ARG A 243 -9.45 2.25 -36.09
C ARG A 243 -9.39 3.32 -37.19
N LEU A 244 -8.17 3.59 -37.66
CA LEU A 244 -7.89 4.19 -38.96
C LEU A 244 -7.67 3.07 -39.97
#